data_AF-A0A518V7J4-F1
#
_entry.id   AF-A0A518V7J4-F1
#
_cell.length_a   1.000
_cell.length_b   1.000
_cell.length_c   1.000
_cell.angle_alpha   90.00
_cell.angle_beta   90.00
_cell.angle_gamma   90.00
#
_symmetry.space_group_name_H-M   'P 1'
#
loop_
_entity.id
_entity.type
_entity.pdbx_description
1 polymer ?
#
loop_
_entity_poly.entity_id
_entity_poly.type
_entity_poly.pdbx_seq_one_letter_code
_entity_poly.pdbx_strand_id
1 'polypeptide(L)'
;MRQLFRLQTLYWAVYAFALFIAYNLVVKVAFIDLSWIALVIFVPLLIGTYFLIHKEERRQVIIFTIGFLLLDKALTTLDDRIMVKYVLGAIGAIVGLALLVKFYGKVKWNAVFALVAVACLTNFTYARDNLAAINHFVLIAETDRLYKGEWVDYFPIVLYDVDGDGTMEILTYGNADEVADVEEDKIPETPEEKKATAEKLLYLKNEPLSLYVMKWKDGKLVRLKQDQFTPQQWKNALAQMPTDYPGFPYYAQIGDQLVPTVQRQTYTEAMMQSGTAPFRALLLDLAQVDRKLTDQDGYTYHINQFNKPTKFHDVAIKNGFLTGSYGEISFQYKSRGTKILDTMRLPGGEEGLLVLDEDLSVITVKPDATVEESYRLNRKSLKGGLAMSDIMVADIDHDNQDVLLIGGVPSYILRPTADGKWDMLFASSEKDTSFRLTNYASIGKNEHAELIAQAKSWVSSFDRRYLAGYDYTQDGLKQNWKIYLPLIKMQVGDIDGDQENELVATMYDNHRILVFKRHHFPVFPIAVGITIALFAFGIVRRVRYASK
;
A
#
# COMPACT_ATOMS: atom_id res chain seq x y z
N MET A 1 -23.49 38.05 -19.75
CA MET A 1 -22.48 36.96 -19.77
C MET A 1 -21.15 37.33 -20.44
N ARG A 2 -21.08 38.20 -21.48
CA ARG A 2 -19.81 38.57 -22.17
C ARG A 2 -18.81 39.46 -21.37
N GLN A 3 -19.13 39.90 -20.14
CA GLN A 3 -18.26 40.78 -19.34
C GLN A 3 -17.57 40.11 -18.12
N LEU A 4 -17.80 38.82 -17.88
CA LEU A 4 -17.26 38.10 -16.70
C LEU A 4 -15.80 37.60 -16.90
N PHE A 5 -15.35 37.45 -18.14
CA PHE A 5 -13.97 37.09 -18.49
C PHE A 5 -13.13 38.35 -18.80
N ARG A 6 -12.81 39.14 -17.77
CA ARG A 6 -11.73 40.15 -17.88
C ARG A 6 -10.38 39.46 -17.66
N LEU A 7 -9.31 40.00 -18.24
CA LEU A 7 -7.91 39.60 -17.97
C LEU A 7 -7.62 39.44 -16.46
N GLN A 8 -8.28 40.24 -15.63
CA GLN A 8 -8.19 40.16 -14.16
C GLN A 8 -8.70 38.84 -13.57
N THR A 9 -9.80 38.26 -14.09
CA THR A 9 -10.34 36.98 -13.62
C THR A 9 -9.32 35.85 -13.89
N LEU A 10 -8.67 35.89 -15.05
CA LEU A 10 -7.66 34.92 -15.44
C LEU A 10 -6.44 34.96 -14.52
N TYR A 11 -5.95 36.15 -14.14
CA TYR A 11 -4.83 36.26 -13.19
C TYR A 11 -5.15 35.66 -11.81
N TRP A 12 -6.37 35.86 -11.30
CA TRP A 12 -6.80 35.24 -10.04
C TRP A 12 -6.96 33.73 -10.16
N ALA A 13 -7.42 33.23 -11.31
CA ALA A 13 -7.52 31.79 -11.56
C ALA A 13 -6.13 31.13 -11.64
N VAL A 14 -5.19 31.75 -12.37
CA VAL A 14 -3.79 31.29 -12.44
C VAL A 14 -3.15 31.32 -11.05
N TYR A 15 -3.39 32.38 -10.26
CA TYR A 15 -2.91 32.45 -8.89
C TYR A 15 -3.50 31.34 -7.99
N ALA A 16 -4.81 31.08 -8.05
CA ALA A 16 -5.44 29.99 -7.31
C ALA A 16 -4.89 28.62 -7.71
N PHE A 17 -4.70 28.38 -9.01
CA PHE A 17 -4.14 27.12 -9.50
C PHE A 17 -2.67 26.93 -9.08
N ALA A 18 -1.88 28.00 -9.13
CA ALA A 18 -0.50 27.97 -8.66
C ALA A 18 -0.41 27.78 -7.14
N LEU A 19 -1.35 28.35 -6.36
CA LEU A 19 -1.50 28.07 -4.92
C LEU A 19 -1.85 26.60 -4.66
N PHE A 20 -2.77 26.02 -5.44
CA PHE A 20 -3.11 24.61 -5.35
C PHE A 20 -1.90 23.71 -5.55
N ILE A 21 -1.12 23.95 -6.62
CA ILE A 21 0.12 23.21 -6.92
C ILE A 21 1.13 23.39 -5.79
N ALA A 22 1.43 24.63 -5.41
CA ALA A 22 2.41 24.93 -4.38
C ALA A 22 2.05 24.28 -3.04
N TYR A 23 0.78 24.38 -2.62
CA TYR A 23 0.34 23.81 -1.35
C TYR A 23 0.37 22.27 -1.34
N ASN A 24 -0.23 21.63 -2.35
CA ASN A 24 -0.41 20.17 -2.33
C ASN A 24 0.86 19.41 -2.70
N LEU A 25 1.69 19.94 -3.62
CA LEU A 25 2.85 19.22 -4.17
C LEU A 25 4.19 19.67 -3.58
N VAL A 26 4.27 20.88 -3.01
CA VAL A 26 5.52 21.38 -2.41
C VAL A 26 5.39 21.48 -0.89
N VAL A 27 4.45 22.29 -0.38
CA VAL A 27 4.33 22.55 1.06
C VAL A 27 3.94 21.27 1.81
N LYS A 28 2.82 20.64 1.46
CA LYS A 28 2.32 19.44 2.15
C LYS A 28 3.36 18.32 2.15
N VAL A 29 3.97 18.05 0.99
CA VAL A 29 5.04 17.05 0.84
C VAL A 29 6.24 17.35 1.72
N ALA A 30 6.72 18.61 1.71
CA ALA A 30 7.85 19.01 2.56
C ALA A 30 7.52 18.88 4.06
N PHE A 31 6.31 19.21 4.49
CA PHE A 31 5.89 19.01 5.89
C PHE A 31 5.78 17.54 6.27
N ILE A 32 5.33 16.69 5.35
CA ILE A 32 5.28 15.25 5.59
C ILE A 32 6.69 14.69 5.75
N ASP A 33 7.63 15.04 4.87
CA ASP A 33 8.95 14.41 4.84
C ASP A 33 9.96 15.05 5.81
N LEU A 34 9.99 16.38 5.87
CA LEU A 34 10.97 17.17 6.63
C LEU A 34 10.46 17.65 8.00
N SER A 35 9.16 17.49 8.28
CA SER A 35 8.54 17.82 9.57
C SER A 35 8.93 19.22 10.09
N TRP A 36 9.66 19.33 11.20
CA TRP A 36 10.08 20.61 11.80
C TRP A 36 11.05 21.42 10.93
N ILE A 37 11.85 20.77 10.07
CA ILE A 37 12.74 21.48 9.14
C ILE A 37 11.90 22.27 8.13
N ALA A 38 10.81 21.67 7.63
CA ALA A 38 9.86 22.39 6.78
C ALA A 38 9.27 23.60 7.52
N LEU A 39 8.92 23.46 8.81
CA LEU A 39 8.43 24.59 9.60
C LEU A 39 9.46 25.75 9.62
N VAL A 40 10.73 25.44 9.91
CA VAL A 40 11.81 26.44 9.96
C VAL A 40 12.04 27.14 8.62
N ILE A 41 11.82 26.45 7.50
CA ILE A 41 11.94 27.02 6.15
C ILE A 41 10.70 27.84 5.77
N PHE A 42 9.51 27.27 5.95
CA PHE A 42 8.26 27.86 5.46
C PHE A 42 7.76 29.02 6.32
N VAL A 43 8.07 29.09 7.63
CA VAL A 43 7.65 30.22 8.47
C VAL A 43 8.31 31.54 8.02
N PRO A 44 9.64 31.65 7.89
CA PRO A 44 10.28 32.85 7.33
C PRO A 44 9.80 33.17 5.92
N LEU A 45 9.56 32.14 5.10
CA LEU A 45 9.05 32.29 3.73
C LEU A 45 7.63 32.90 3.71
N LEU A 46 6.74 32.46 4.62
CA LEU A 46 5.38 33.02 4.81
C LEU A 46 5.42 34.45 5.37
N ILE A 47 6.35 34.73 6.30
CA ILE A 47 6.56 36.11 6.78
C ILE A 47 7.06 36.98 5.63
N GLY A 48 7.99 36.46 4.81
CA GLY A 48 8.49 37.10 3.61
C GLY A 48 7.36 37.44 2.63
N THR A 49 6.49 36.47 2.28
CA THR A 49 5.34 36.74 1.37
C THR A 49 4.43 37.84 1.89
N TYR A 50 4.17 37.87 3.20
CA TYR A 50 3.38 38.95 3.80
C TYR A 50 3.97 40.34 3.53
N PHE A 51 5.29 40.48 3.62
CA PHE A 51 5.98 41.74 3.36
C PHE A 51 6.12 42.07 1.86
N LEU A 52 6.20 41.06 0.99
CA LEU A 52 6.24 41.22 -0.46
C LEU A 52 4.95 41.85 -1.02
N ILE A 53 3.80 41.52 -0.43
CA ILE A 53 2.52 42.07 -0.88
C ILE A 53 2.38 43.54 -0.46
N HIS A 54 1.96 44.40 -1.39
CA HIS A 54 1.76 45.83 -1.14
C HIS A 54 0.68 46.08 -0.07
N LYS A 55 0.88 47.08 0.80
CA LYS A 55 0.05 47.29 2.01
C LYS A 55 -1.44 47.36 1.71
N GLU A 56 -1.82 48.01 0.61
CA GLU A 56 -3.22 48.16 0.19
C GLU A 56 -3.87 46.85 -0.30
N GLU A 57 -3.06 45.92 -0.83
CA GLU A 57 -3.55 44.66 -1.40
C GLU A 57 -3.45 43.48 -0.43
N ARG A 58 -2.67 43.60 0.66
CA ARG A 58 -2.41 42.53 1.64
C ARG A 58 -3.67 41.83 2.10
N ARG A 59 -4.67 42.60 2.53
CA ARG A 59 -5.93 42.05 3.03
C ARG A 59 -6.62 41.17 1.98
N GLN A 60 -6.69 41.64 0.73
CA GLN A 60 -7.36 40.92 -0.35
C GLN A 60 -6.62 39.63 -0.70
N VAL A 61 -5.30 39.69 -0.88
CA VAL A 61 -4.48 38.54 -1.27
C VAL A 61 -4.43 37.48 -0.16
N ILE A 62 -4.26 37.89 1.10
CA ILE A 62 -4.20 36.97 2.24
C ILE A 62 -5.54 36.27 2.44
N ILE A 63 -6.65 37.02 2.44
CA ILE A 63 -7.97 36.43 2.64
C ILE A 63 -8.36 35.56 1.45
N PHE A 64 -7.98 35.92 0.22
CA PHE A 64 -8.12 35.04 -0.93
C PHE A 64 -7.34 33.74 -0.76
N THR A 65 -6.07 33.82 -0.35
CA THR A 65 -5.19 32.65 -0.21
C THR A 65 -5.70 31.71 0.89
N ILE A 66 -6.00 32.26 2.07
CA ILE A 66 -6.58 31.49 3.19
C ILE A 66 -7.95 30.94 2.80
N GLY A 67 -8.81 31.76 2.20
CA GLY A 67 -10.15 31.34 1.77
C GLY A 67 -10.10 30.23 0.72
N PHE A 68 -9.15 30.30 -0.22
CA PHE A 68 -8.92 29.24 -1.20
C PHE A 68 -8.50 27.95 -0.50
N LEU A 69 -7.44 27.97 0.31
CA LEU A 69 -6.93 26.79 1.02
C LEU A 69 -7.95 26.19 1.99
N LEU A 70 -8.79 27.00 2.63
CA LEU A 70 -9.88 26.52 3.48
C LEU A 70 -11.01 25.90 2.67
N LEU A 71 -11.39 26.48 1.53
CA LEU A 71 -12.44 25.91 0.67
C LEU A 71 -11.98 24.58 0.09
N ASP A 72 -10.77 24.61 -0.43
CA ASP A 72 -10.01 23.48 -0.93
C ASP A 72 -9.97 22.33 0.10
N LYS A 73 -9.61 22.61 1.37
CA LYS A 73 -9.66 21.62 2.46
C LYS A 73 -11.08 21.17 2.79
N ALA A 74 -12.03 22.09 2.88
CA ALA A 74 -13.41 21.80 3.26
C ALA A 74 -14.08 20.84 2.27
N LEU A 75 -13.88 21.06 0.96
CA LEU A 75 -14.42 20.22 -0.09
C LEU A 75 -13.89 18.78 -0.02
N THR A 76 -12.66 18.57 0.48
CA THR A 76 -12.10 17.22 0.64
C THR A 76 -12.43 16.48 1.90
N THR A 77 -12.94 17.17 2.92
CA THR A 77 -13.36 16.52 4.17
C THR A 77 -14.81 16.06 4.14
N LEU A 78 -15.53 16.28 3.05
CA LEU A 78 -16.91 15.86 2.91
C LEU A 78 -16.94 14.35 2.62
N ASP A 79 -17.58 13.58 3.49
CA ASP A 79 -17.69 12.13 3.40
C ASP A 79 -18.71 11.71 2.32
N ASP A 80 -18.33 10.71 1.53
CA ASP A 80 -19.00 10.30 0.29
C ASP A 80 -20.19 9.36 0.52
N ARG A 81 -20.41 8.90 1.76
CA ARG A 81 -21.43 7.88 2.07
C ARG A 81 -22.86 8.31 1.73
N ILE A 82 -23.15 9.62 1.68
CA ILE A 82 -24.47 10.14 1.27
C ILE A 82 -24.32 11.37 0.36
N MET A 83 -24.56 11.18 -0.93
CA MET A 83 -24.44 12.21 -1.97
C MET A 83 -25.21 13.50 -1.64
N VAL A 84 -26.38 13.41 -1.01
CA VAL A 84 -27.19 14.58 -0.62
C VAL A 84 -26.52 15.40 0.49
N LYS A 85 -25.98 14.75 1.53
CA LYS A 85 -25.26 15.43 2.62
C LYS A 85 -23.97 16.06 2.10
N TYR A 86 -23.28 15.35 1.20
CA TYR A 86 -22.10 15.84 0.49
C TYR A 86 -22.40 17.13 -0.30
N VAL A 87 -23.44 17.11 -1.15
CA VAL A 87 -23.81 18.26 -1.99
C VAL A 87 -24.23 19.46 -1.13
N LEU A 88 -25.05 19.25 -0.09
CA LEU A 88 -25.47 20.33 0.81
C LEU A 88 -24.27 20.91 1.59
N GLY A 89 -23.38 20.06 2.10
CA GLY A 89 -22.15 20.46 2.77
C GLY A 89 -21.22 21.25 1.85
N ALA A 90 -21.02 20.79 0.61
CA ALA A 90 -20.20 21.46 -0.40
C ALA A 90 -20.76 22.84 -0.75
N ILE A 91 -22.06 22.94 -1.02
CA ILE A 91 -22.73 24.22 -1.30
C ILE A 91 -22.59 25.17 -0.11
N GLY A 92 -22.83 24.67 1.12
CA GLY A 92 -22.67 25.46 2.35
C GLY A 92 -21.26 26.00 2.52
N ALA A 93 -20.23 25.17 2.32
CA ALA A 93 -18.83 25.58 2.38
C ALA A 93 -18.47 26.61 1.31
N ILE A 94 -18.89 26.38 0.05
CA ILE A 94 -18.66 27.29 -1.08
C ILE A 94 -19.30 28.65 -0.79
N VAL A 95 -20.57 28.69 -0.41
CA VAL A 95 -21.30 29.93 -0.16
C VAL A 95 -20.70 30.65 1.05
N GLY A 96 -20.50 29.94 2.17
CA GLY A 96 -19.94 30.52 3.39
C GLY A 96 -18.57 31.16 3.16
N LEU A 97 -17.64 30.44 2.51
CA LEU A 97 -16.31 30.97 2.22
C LEU A 97 -16.32 32.06 1.15
N ALA A 98 -17.16 31.94 0.11
CA ALA A 98 -17.32 33.00 -0.88
C ALA A 98 -17.80 34.32 -0.24
N LEU A 99 -18.77 34.26 0.69
CA LEU A 99 -19.27 35.42 1.42
C LEU A 99 -18.21 35.99 2.36
N LEU A 100 -17.44 35.16 3.07
CA LEU A 100 -16.33 35.62 3.91
C LEU A 100 -15.25 36.33 3.08
N VAL A 101 -14.79 35.71 1.99
CA VAL A 101 -13.81 36.31 1.10
C VAL A 101 -14.34 37.61 0.48
N LYS A 102 -15.64 37.65 0.15
CA LYS A 102 -16.26 38.85 -0.41
C LYS A 102 -16.40 39.99 0.60
N PHE A 103 -17.05 39.75 1.73
CA PHE A 103 -17.44 40.80 2.68
C PHE A 103 -16.33 41.14 3.67
N TYR A 104 -15.68 40.13 4.24
CA TYR A 104 -14.53 40.34 5.12
C TYR A 104 -13.25 40.61 4.33
N GLY A 105 -13.02 39.94 3.20
CA GLY A 105 -11.85 40.20 2.35
C GLY A 105 -11.94 41.47 1.51
N LYS A 106 -13.15 42.00 1.29
CA LYS A 106 -13.44 43.05 0.28
C LYS A 106 -12.91 42.68 -1.11
N VAL A 107 -12.82 41.39 -1.42
CA VAL A 107 -12.31 40.88 -2.69
C VAL A 107 -13.35 41.11 -3.80
N LYS A 108 -12.88 41.34 -5.04
CA LYS A 108 -13.77 41.54 -6.20
C LYS A 108 -14.49 40.23 -6.56
N TRP A 109 -15.74 40.32 -7.02
CA TRP A 109 -16.53 39.13 -7.39
C TRP A 109 -15.83 38.24 -8.43
N ASN A 110 -15.10 38.83 -9.37
CA ASN A 110 -14.30 38.08 -10.35
C ASN A 110 -13.27 37.15 -9.70
N ALA A 111 -12.62 37.61 -8.62
CA ALA A 111 -11.65 36.81 -7.89
C ALA A 111 -12.36 35.74 -7.04
N VAL A 112 -13.49 36.08 -6.40
CA VAL A 112 -14.31 35.08 -5.69
C VAL A 112 -14.76 33.96 -6.63
N PHE A 113 -15.20 34.29 -7.85
CA PHE A 113 -15.57 33.30 -8.85
C PHE A 113 -14.38 32.44 -9.27
N ALA A 114 -13.21 33.05 -9.50
CA ALA A 114 -11.99 32.31 -9.83
C ALA A 114 -11.57 31.33 -8.72
N LEU A 115 -11.65 31.76 -7.46
CA LEU A 115 -11.38 30.94 -6.27
C LEU A 115 -12.28 29.70 -6.25
N VAL A 116 -13.61 29.91 -6.35
CA VAL A 116 -14.58 28.82 -6.32
C VAL A 116 -14.43 27.91 -7.54
N ALA A 117 -14.30 28.48 -8.74
CA ALA A 117 -14.17 27.71 -9.97
C ALA A 117 -12.93 26.80 -9.95
N VAL A 118 -11.78 27.33 -9.54
CA VAL A 118 -10.54 26.54 -9.46
C VAL A 118 -10.62 25.51 -8.34
N ALA A 119 -11.17 25.86 -7.17
CA ALA A 119 -11.34 24.91 -6.07
C ALA A 119 -12.26 23.75 -6.46
N CYS A 120 -13.40 24.03 -7.10
CA CYS A 120 -14.29 22.98 -7.61
C CYS A 120 -13.60 22.16 -8.71
N LEU A 121 -13.01 22.80 -9.73
CA LEU A 121 -12.36 22.11 -10.84
C LEU A 121 -11.29 21.15 -10.33
N THR A 122 -10.42 21.60 -9.42
CA THR A 122 -9.34 20.78 -8.89
C THR A 122 -9.85 19.62 -8.04
N ASN A 123 -10.90 19.81 -7.21
CA ASN A 123 -11.50 18.74 -6.42
C ASN A 123 -12.26 17.70 -7.27
N PHE A 124 -12.94 18.11 -8.35
CA PHE A 124 -13.63 17.18 -9.24
C PHE A 124 -12.70 16.45 -10.21
N THR A 125 -11.53 17.03 -10.52
CA THR A 125 -10.58 16.43 -11.48
C THR A 125 -9.61 15.47 -10.80
N TYR A 126 -9.21 15.73 -9.55
CA TYR A 126 -8.19 14.95 -8.85
C TYR A 126 -8.68 14.43 -7.52
N ALA A 127 -8.64 13.11 -7.33
CA ALA A 127 -8.75 12.49 -6.02
C ALA A 127 -7.54 12.91 -5.17
N ARG A 128 -7.80 13.70 -4.13
CA ARG A 128 -6.75 14.50 -3.47
C ARG A 128 -5.75 13.70 -2.65
N ASP A 129 -6.19 12.56 -2.13
CA ASP A 129 -5.30 11.65 -1.42
C ASP A 129 -4.22 11.09 -2.36
N ASN A 130 -4.56 10.93 -3.64
CA ASN A 130 -3.64 10.40 -4.66
C ASN A 130 -2.66 11.45 -5.20
N LEU A 131 -2.85 12.75 -4.91
CA LEU A 131 -1.86 13.78 -5.23
C LEU A 131 -0.52 13.55 -4.52
N ALA A 132 -0.51 12.78 -3.43
CA ALA A 132 0.73 12.37 -2.77
C ALA A 132 1.57 11.39 -3.61
N ALA A 133 0.97 10.75 -4.62
CA ALA A 133 1.65 9.82 -5.53
C ALA A 133 2.01 10.45 -6.89
N ILE A 134 1.32 11.54 -7.30
CA ILE A 134 1.45 12.21 -8.62
C ILE A 134 2.84 12.75 -8.96
N ASN A 135 3.78 12.73 -8.01
CA ASN A 135 5.18 13.03 -8.34
C ASN A 135 5.81 11.96 -9.24
N HIS A 136 5.30 10.73 -9.18
CA HIS A 136 5.86 9.56 -9.87
C HIS A 136 4.79 8.66 -10.49
N PHE A 137 3.56 8.67 -9.98
CA PHE A 137 2.50 7.75 -10.35
C PHE A 137 1.14 8.43 -10.51
N VAL A 138 0.35 8.00 -11.49
CA VAL A 138 -1.07 8.35 -11.60
C VAL A 138 -1.90 7.17 -11.13
N LEU A 139 -2.92 7.42 -10.31
CA LEU A 139 -3.94 6.41 -10.02
C LEU A 139 -4.81 6.24 -11.27
N ILE A 140 -4.79 5.04 -11.86
CA ILE A 140 -5.59 4.71 -13.05
C ILE A 140 -6.89 3.98 -12.71
N ALA A 141 -6.94 3.28 -11.56
CA ALA A 141 -8.16 2.68 -11.05
C ALA A 141 -8.17 2.59 -9.52
N GLU A 142 -9.37 2.72 -8.96
CA GLU A 142 -9.70 2.45 -7.57
C GLU A 142 -11.02 1.66 -7.56
N THR A 143 -11.06 0.55 -6.82
CA THR A 143 -12.30 -0.23 -6.66
C THR A 143 -13.19 0.38 -5.58
N ASP A 144 -14.47 0.04 -5.63
CA ASP A 144 -15.31 0.12 -4.44
C ASP A 144 -14.74 -0.77 -3.31
N ARG A 145 -15.25 -0.56 -2.10
CA ARG A 145 -14.87 -1.36 -0.93
C ARG A 145 -15.29 -2.81 -1.15
N LEU A 146 -14.32 -3.73 -1.24
CA LEU A 146 -14.54 -5.14 -1.59
C LEU A 146 -15.00 -6.00 -0.40
N TYR A 147 -14.89 -5.48 0.82
CA TYR A 147 -15.29 -6.20 2.03
C TYR A 147 -16.09 -5.32 2.98
N LYS A 148 -17.25 -5.85 3.36
CA LYS A 148 -18.21 -5.28 4.31
C LYS A 148 -18.14 -6.11 5.60
N GLY A 149 -17.23 -5.73 6.47
CA GLY A 149 -17.07 -6.26 7.81
C GLY A 149 -16.17 -5.36 8.65
N GLU A 150 -16.05 -5.66 9.95
CA GLU A 150 -15.37 -4.80 10.93
C GLU A 150 -14.08 -5.40 11.50
N TRP A 151 -13.80 -6.67 11.23
CA TRP A 151 -12.77 -7.44 11.96
C TRP A 151 -11.50 -7.74 11.18
N VAL A 152 -11.57 -7.68 9.86
CA VAL A 152 -10.42 -7.92 8.99
C VAL A 152 -9.93 -6.57 8.52
N ASP A 153 -8.64 -6.29 8.70
CA ASP A 153 -8.07 -4.99 8.31
C ASP A 153 -7.71 -4.95 6.81
N TYR A 154 -7.36 -6.10 6.23
CA TYR A 154 -6.98 -6.27 4.82
C TYR A 154 -7.07 -7.74 4.37
N PHE A 155 -7.08 -7.95 3.06
CA PHE A 155 -6.87 -9.26 2.43
C PHE A 155 -5.57 -9.29 1.63
N PRO A 156 -4.98 -10.48 1.42
CA PRO A 156 -3.84 -10.61 0.52
C PRO A 156 -4.23 -10.23 -0.91
N ILE A 157 -3.28 -9.65 -1.63
CA ILE A 157 -3.39 -9.34 -3.06
C ILE A 157 -2.32 -10.14 -3.79
N VAL A 158 -2.73 -10.82 -4.86
CA VAL A 158 -1.87 -11.59 -5.75
C VAL A 158 -2.17 -11.19 -7.20
N LEU A 159 -1.15 -11.21 -8.04
CA LEU A 159 -1.28 -11.03 -9.49
C LEU A 159 -1.06 -12.36 -10.18
N TYR A 160 -1.97 -12.75 -11.06
CA TYR A 160 -1.87 -14.01 -11.79
C TYR A 160 -2.64 -13.94 -13.11
N ASP A 161 -2.02 -14.39 -14.19
CA ASP A 161 -2.64 -14.55 -15.51
C ASP A 161 -3.51 -15.82 -15.51
N VAL A 162 -4.82 -15.63 -15.33
CA VAL A 162 -5.80 -16.71 -15.16
C VAL A 162 -6.17 -17.32 -16.52
N ASP A 163 -6.21 -16.54 -17.59
CA ASP A 163 -6.65 -16.98 -18.91
C ASP A 163 -5.52 -17.17 -19.94
N GLY A 164 -4.28 -16.86 -19.57
CA GLY A 164 -3.08 -17.06 -20.39
C GLY A 164 -2.93 -16.03 -21.49
N ASP A 165 -3.55 -14.86 -21.36
CA ASP A 165 -3.51 -13.81 -22.38
C ASP A 165 -2.31 -12.87 -22.25
N GLY A 166 -1.47 -13.07 -21.23
CA GLY A 166 -0.29 -12.27 -20.93
C GLY A 166 -0.58 -11.04 -20.08
N THR A 167 -1.84 -10.78 -19.72
CA THR A 167 -2.23 -9.75 -18.75
C THR A 167 -2.48 -10.37 -17.38
N MET A 168 -2.12 -9.66 -16.32
CA MET A 168 -2.26 -10.17 -14.96
C MET A 168 -3.60 -9.74 -14.36
N GLU A 169 -4.42 -10.69 -13.92
CA GLU A 169 -5.56 -10.38 -13.08
C GLU A 169 -5.16 -10.16 -11.62
N ILE A 170 -5.94 -9.31 -10.93
CA ILE A 170 -5.77 -9.05 -9.50
C ILE A 170 -6.70 -9.99 -8.72
N LEU A 171 -6.10 -10.85 -7.89
CA LEU A 171 -6.80 -11.81 -7.04
C LEU A 171 -6.79 -11.29 -5.59
N THR A 172 -7.96 -11.21 -4.98
CA THR A 172 -8.14 -10.87 -3.56
C THR A 172 -9.39 -11.57 -3.01
N TYR A 173 -9.57 -11.58 -1.70
CA TYR A 173 -10.84 -11.95 -1.10
C TYR A 173 -11.75 -10.74 -0.85
N GLY A 174 -13.06 -10.98 -0.86
CA GLY A 174 -14.09 -9.98 -0.61
C GLY A 174 -15.46 -10.60 -0.34
N ASN A 175 -16.42 -9.77 0.07
CA ASN A 175 -17.80 -10.18 0.32
C ASN A 175 -18.85 -9.10 0.00
N ALA A 176 -18.43 -7.99 -0.61
CA ALA A 176 -19.28 -6.82 -0.82
C ALA A 176 -20.50 -7.09 -1.71
N ASP A 177 -20.41 -8.02 -2.66
CA ASP A 177 -21.53 -8.39 -3.54
C ASP A 177 -22.45 -9.46 -2.91
N GLU A 178 -21.91 -10.24 -1.98
CA GLU A 178 -22.61 -11.31 -1.27
C GLU A 178 -23.40 -10.80 -0.05
N VAL A 179 -23.03 -9.62 0.46
CA VAL A 179 -23.64 -8.98 1.64
C VAL A 179 -24.40 -7.72 1.22
N ALA A 180 -25.69 -7.66 1.55
CA ALA A 180 -26.50 -6.45 1.38
C ALA A 180 -25.84 -5.25 2.08
N ASP A 181 -26.02 -4.04 1.54
CA ASP A 181 -25.53 -2.84 2.21
C ASP A 181 -26.03 -2.83 3.66
N VAL A 182 -25.09 -2.69 4.60
CA VAL A 182 -25.42 -2.61 6.02
C VAL A 182 -26.32 -1.38 6.16
N GLU A 183 -27.60 -1.59 6.48
CA GLU A 183 -28.48 -0.48 6.88
C GLU A 183 -27.73 0.28 7.98
N GLU A 184 -27.60 1.61 7.83
CA GLU A 184 -26.97 2.47 8.83
C GLU A 184 -27.41 1.98 10.21
N ASP A 185 -26.45 1.68 11.10
CA ASP A 185 -26.74 1.33 12.48
C ASP A 185 -27.52 2.48 13.10
N LYS A 186 -28.86 2.41 12.99
CA LYS A 186 -29.75 3.35 13.66
C LYS A 186 -29.40 3.22 15.12
N ILE A 187 -28.99 4.32 15.72
CA ILE A 187 -28.73 4.37 17.16
C ILE A 187 -30.01 3.86 17.81
N PRO A 188 -29.98 2.70 18.49
CA PRO A 188 -31.20 2.09 19.00
C PRO A 188 -31.81 3.04 20.04
N GLU A 189 -33.01 3.54 19.76
CA GLU A 189 -33.66 4.57 20.58
C GLU A 189 -34.44 3.91 21.72
N THR A 190 -35.02 2.74 21.47
CA THR A 190 -35.84 2.01 22.45
C THR A 190 -35.04 0.99 23.28
N PRO A 191 -35.49 0.66 24.50
CA PRO A 191 -34.90 -0.43 25.29
C PRO A 191 -34.92 -1.79 24.57
N GLU A 192 -35.98 -2.10 23.81
CA GLU A 192 -36.07 -3.34 23.03
C GLU A 192 -35.05 -3.37 21.90
N GLU A 193 -34.88 -2.28 21.16
CA GLU A 193 -33.85 -2.17 20.11
C GLU A 193 -32.44 -2.25 20.68
N LYS A 194 -32.19 -1.64 21.85
CA LYS A 194 -30.91 -1.74 22.55
C LYS A 194 -30.60 -3.18 22.95
N LYS A 195 -31.61 -3.91 23.45
CA LYS A 195 -31.48 -5.32 23.82
C LYS A 195 -31.25 -6.20 22.58
N ALA A 196 -32.03 -6.00 21.51
CA ALA A 196 -31.87 -6.74 20.26
C ALA A 196 -30.51 -6.47 19.59
N THR A 197 -30.02 -5.22 19.65
CA THR A 197 -28.68 -4.85 19.18
C THR A 197 -27.60 -5.49 20.04
N ALA A 198 -27.75 -5.49 21.37
CA ALA A 198 -26.84 -6.17 22.27
C ALA A 198 -26.80 -7.69 22.03
N GLU A 199 -27.95 -8.33 21.80
CA GLU A 199 -28.05 -9.75 21.42
C GLU A 199 -27.43 -10.04 20.05
N LYS A 200 -27.62 -9.15 19.06
CA LYS A 200 -26.96 -9.25 17.75
C LYS A 200 -25.44 -9.11 17.88
N LEU A 201 -24.97 -8.26 18.79
CA LEU A 201 -23.56 -8.04 19.10
C LEU A 201 -22.98 -9.13 20.01
N LEU A 202 -23.77 -10.00 20.63
CA LEU A 202 -23.27 -11.01 21.57
C LEU A 202 -22.59 -12.21 20.88
N TYR A 203 -22.85 -12.43 19.58
CA TYR A 203 -22.31 -13.56 18.83
C TYR A 203 -21.58 -13.07 17.59
N LEU A 204 -20.36 -13.57 17.39
CA LEU A 204 -19.68 -13.40 16.12
C LEU A 204 -20.35 -14.34 15.11
N LYS A 205 -20.69 -13.80 13.93
CA LYS A 205 -21.36 -14.55 12.87
C LYS A 205 -20.34 -15.00 11.83
N ASN A 206 -20.66 -16.09 11.14
CA ASN A 206 -19.94 -16.42 9.92
C ASN A 206 -20.19 -15.32 8.89
N GLU A 207 -19.14 -14.93 8.20
CA GLU A 207 -19.21 -13.96 7.11
C GLU A 207 -18.91 -14.69 5.81
N PRO A 208 -19.69 -14.47 4.73
CA PRO A 208 -19.32 -14.99 3.42
C PRO A 208 -18.00 -14.37 2.99
N LEU A 209 -17.19 -15.14 2.27
CA LEU A 209 -15.90 -14.73 1.72
C LEU A 209 -15.67 -15.44 0.40
N SER A 210 -15.63 -14.69 -0.69
CA SER A 210 -15.38 -15.22 -2.03
C SER A 210 -14.04 -14.74 -2.56
N LEU A 211 -13.43 -15.52 -3.45
CA LEU A 211 -12.35 -15.04 -4.31
C LEU A 211 -12.92 -14.04 -5.32
N TYR A 212 -12.29 -12.87 -5.40
CA TYR A 212 -12.58 -11.83 -6.36
C TYR A 212 -11.42 -11.79 -7.36
N VAL A 213 -11.75 -11.94 -8.64
CA VAL A 213 -10.79 -11.82 -9.75
C VAL A 213 -11.13 -10.55 -10.50
N MET A 214 -10.20 -9.61 -10.54
CA MET A 214 -10.38 -8.32 -11.18
C MET A 214 -9.53 -8.27 -12.45
N LYS A 215 -10.16 -8.02 -13.60
CA LYS A 215 -9.49 -7.91 -14.90
C LYS A 215 -9.63 -6.49 -15.43
N TRP A 216 -8.61 -6.00 -16.12
CA TRP A 216 -8.72 -4.75 -16.85
C TRP A 216 -9.51 -4.95 -18.13
N LYS A 217 -10.57 -4.17 -18.31
CA LYS A 217 -11.42 -4.22 -19.50
C LYS A 217 -11.98 -2.85 -19.82
N ASP A 218 -11.86 -2.45 -21.09
CA ASP A 218 -12.42 -1.19 -21.61
C ASP A 218 -11.99 0.05 -20.79
N GLY A 219 -10.74 0.07 -20.34
CA GLY A 219 -10.16 1.18 -19.56
C GLY A 219 -10.62 1.24 -18.09
N LYS A 220 -11.19 0.15 -17.56
CA LYS A 220 -11.62 0.05 -16.17
C LYS A 220 -11.30 -1.31 -15.59
N LEU A 221 -11.14 -1.36 -14.28
CA LEU A 221 -11.02 -2.61 -13.55
C LEU A 221 -12.42 -3.20 -13.31
N VAL A 222 -12.68 -4.41 -13.80
CA VAL A 222 -13.98 -5.10 -13.67
C VAL A 222 -13.83 -6.43 -12.94
N ARG A 223 -14.78 -6.75 -12.07
CA ARG A 223 -14.84 -8.06 -11.41
C ARG A 223 -15.36 -9.11 -12.40
N LEU A 224 -14.59 -10.18 -12.59
CA LEU A 224 -15.04 -11.38 -13.26
C LEU A 224 -15.72 -12.31 -12.26
N LYS A 225 -16.85 -12.88 -12.66
CA LYS A 225 -17.58 -13.84 -11.84
C LYS A 225 -17.03 -15.25 -12.04
N GLN A 226 -17.21 -16.12 -11.05
CA GLN A 226 -16.71 -17.50 -11.08
C GLN A 226 -17.22 -18.30 -12.29
N ASP A 227 -18.46 -18.04 -12.74
CA ASP A 227 -19.08 -18.71 -13.89
C ASP A 227 -18.43 -18.35 -15.24
N GLN A 228 -17.54 -17.35 -15.27
CA GLN A 228 -16.78 -16.95 -16.46
C GLN A 228 -15.47 -17.73 -16.61
N PHE A 229 -15.10 -18.57 -15.63
CA PHE A 229 -13.88 -19.37 -15.64
C PHE A 229 -14.19 -20.85 -15.80
N THR A 230 -13.27 -21.59 -16.43
CA THR A 230 -13.31 -23.05 -16.36
C THR A 230 -13.00 -23.51 -14.93
N PRO A 231 -13.49 -24.70 -14.50
CA PRO A 231 -13.19 -25.22 -13.16
C PRO A 231 -11.69 -25.34 -12.87
N GLN A 232 -10.87 -25.62 -13.90
CA GLN A 232 -9.43 -25.72 -13.75
C GLN A 232 -8.77 -24.35 -13.56
N GLN A 233 -9.16 -23.33 -14.33
CA GLN A 233 -8.66 -21.96 -14.14
C GLN A 233 -8.99 -21.43 -12.75
N TRP A 234 -10.22 -21.65 -12.28
CA TRP A 234 -10.63 -21.24 -10.94
C TRP A 234 -9.83 -21.95 -9.84
N LYS A 235 -9.60 -23.27 -10.00
CA LYS A 235 -8.76 -24.05 -9.08
C LYS A 235 -7.31 -23.54 -9.06
N ASN A 236 -6.76 -23.20 -10.22
CA ASN A 236 -5.41 -22.64 -10.32
C ASN A 236 -5.35 -21.26 -9.65
N ALA A 237 -6.30 -20.37 -9.91
CA ALA A 237 -6.39 -19.06 -9.28
C ALA A 237 -6.47 -19.16 -7.74
N LEU A 238 -7.32 -20.05 -7.22
CA LEU A 238 -7.40 -20.33 -5.78
C LEU A 238 -6.07 -20.84 -5.22
N ALA A 239 -5.33 -21.66 -5.97
CA ALA A 239 -4.04 -22.19 -5.53
C ALA A 239 -2.93 -21.12 -5.45
N GLN A 240 -3.08 -19.99 -6.14
CA GLN A 240 -2.13 -18.87 -6.06
C GLN A 240 -2.33 -18.01 -4.81
N MET A 241 -3.53 -18.03 -4.22
CA MET A 241 -3.79 -17.24 -3.03
C MET A 241 -2.95 -17.78 -1.87
N PRO A 242 -2.17 -16.94 -1.18
CA PRO A 242 -1.42 -17.39 -0.03
C PRO A 242 -2.40 -17.87 1.03
N THR A 243 -1.96 -18.86 1.81
CA THR A 243 -2.60 -19.22 3.08
C THR A 243 -2.39 -18.06 4.06
N ASP A 244 -3.16 -16.99 3.90
CA ASP A 244 -3.23 -15.87 4.83
C ASP A 244 -4.31 -16.17 5.89
N TYR A 245 -4.20 -15.54 7.05
CA TYR A 245 -5.13 -15.77 8.16
C TYR A 245 -5.81 -14.45 8.54
N PRO A 246 -6.81 -14.01 7.75
CA PRO A 246 -7.55 -12.79 8.04
C PRO A 246 -8.22 -12.89 9.41
N GLY A 247 -7.86 -12.00 10.34
CA GLY A 247 -8.42 -11.96 11.70
C GLY A 247 -7.91 -13.06 12.65
N PHE A 248 -6.78 -13.71 12.36
CA PHE A 248 -6.18 -14.72 13.23
C PHE A 248 -5.82 -14.18 14.62
N PRO A 249 -6.01 -14.96 15.71
CA PRO A 249 -6.54 -16.34 15.73
C PRO A 249 -8.06 -16.43 15.83
N TYR A 250 -8.77 -15.30 15.74
CA TYR A 250 -10.20 -15.18 16.06
C TYR A 250 -11.13 -15.54 14.91
N TYR A 251 -10.62 -15.53 13.69
CA TYR A 251 -11.31 -15.99 12.50
C TYR A 251 -10.45 -17.00 11.75
N ALA A 252 -11.10 -18.00 11.18
CA ALA A 252 -10.51 -18.95 10.26
C ALA A 252 -11.30 -18.95 8.95
N GLN A 253 -10.59 -18.92 7.82
CA GLN A 253 -11.21 -19.16 6.53
C GLN A 253 -11.50 -20.65 6.39
N ILE A 254 -12.78 -21.00 6.22
CA ILE A 254 -13.25 -22.36 5.95
C ILE A 254 -14.08 -22.31 4.67
N GLY A 255 -13.50 -22.79 3.57
CA GLY A 255 -14.14 -22.69 2.26
C GLY A 255 -14.39 -21.23 1.87
N ASP A 256 -15.66 -20.91 1.63
CA ASP A 256 -16.19 -19.60 1.23
C ASP A 256 -16.70 -18.76 2.41
N GLN A 257 -16.24 -19.06 3.64
CA GLN A 257 -16.67 -18.35 4.84
C GLN A 257 -15.50 -18.00 5.76
N LEU A 258 -15.60 -16.83 6.40
CA LEU A 258 -14.87 -16.50 7.62
C LEU A 258 -15.69 -16.98 8.80
N VAL A 259 -15.16 -17.98 9.52
CA VAL A 259 -15.81 -18.58 10.68
C VAL A 259 -15.10 -18.12 11.94
N PRO A 260 -15.81 -17.50 12.90
CA PRO A 260 -15.24 -17.14 14.19
C PRO A 260 -14.76 -18.41 14.93
N THR A 261 -13.51 -18.40 15.38
CA THR A 261 -12.93 -19.49 16.19
C THR A 261 -13.31 -19.38 17.66
N VAL A 262 -13.82 -18.22 18.07
CA VAL A 262 -14.28 -17.92 19.43
C VAL A 262 -15.65 -17.26 19.39
N GLN A 263 -16.46 -17.46 20.43
CA GLN A 263 -17.70 -16.74 20.64
C GLN A 263 -17.52 -15.68 21.72
N ARG A 264 -18.13 -14.50 21.52
CA ARG A 264 -17.93 -13.30 22.34
C ARG A 264 -18.20 -13.55 23.83
N GLN A 265 -19.15 -14.40 24.19
CA GLN A 265 -19.47 -14.67 25.60
C GLN A 265 -18.37 -15.42 26.34
N THR A 266 -17.96 -16.60 25.85
CA THR A 266 -16.85 -17.37 26.45
C THR A 266 -15.52 -16.61 26.37
N TYR A 267 -15.32 -15.83 25.32
CA TYR A 267 -14.10 -15.02 25.14
C TYR A 267 -14.05 -13.82 26.07
N THR A 268 -15.16 -13.09 26.26
CA THR A 268 -15.25 -11.96 27.21
C THR A 268 -15.10 -12.45 28.64
N GLU A 269 -15.80 -13.53 29.02
CA GLU A 269 -15.68 -14.15 30.35
C GLU A 269 -14.25 -14.66 30.63
N ALA A 270 -13.57 -15.17 29.60
CA ALA A 270 -12.18 -15.62 29.68
C ALA A 270 -11.15 -14.49 29.64
N MET A 271 -11.37 -13.43 28.85
CA MET A 271 -10.49 -12.26 28.76
C MET A 271 -10.58 -11.35 29.99
N MET A 272 -11.71 -11.37 30.69
CA MET A 272 -11.82 -10.77 32.03
C MET A 272 -10.89 -11.46 33.05
N GLN A 273 -10.36 -12.64 32.76
CA GLN A 273 -9.30 -13.28 33.54
C GLN A 273 -7.93 -12.76 33.07
N SER A 274 -7.45 -11.71 33.74
CA SER A 274 -6.13 -11.09 33.51
C SER A 274 -5.03 -12.15 33.39
N GLY A 275 -4.24 -12.07 32.31
CA GLY A 275 -3.08 -12.93 32.07
C GLY A 275 -3.32 -14.23 31.30
N THR A 276 -4.56 -14.64 31.02
CA THR A 276 -4.83 -15.93 30.32
C THR A 276 -4.98 -15.83 28.81
N ALA A 277 -5.17 -14.61 28.28
CA ALA A 277 -5.44 -14.38 26.86
C ALA A 277 -4.38 -14.92 25.89
N PRO A 278 -3.06 -14.70 26.09
CA PRO A 278 -2.04 -15.20 25.17
C PRO A 278 -1.99 -16.73 25.09
N PHE A 279 -2.21 -17.42 26.22
CA PHE A 279 -2.21 -18.89 26.26
C PHE A 279 -3.43 -19.48 25.54
N ARG A 280 -4.58 -18.82 25.62
CA ARG A 280 -5.79 -19.25 24.91
C ARG A 280 -5.68 -19.01 23.40
N ALA A 281 -5.10 -17.88 22.99
CA ALA A 281 -4.72 -17.66 21.60
C ALA A 281 -3.83 -18.79 21.09
N LEU A 282 -2.75 -19.13 21.82
CA LEU A 282 -1.87 -20.24 21.44
C LEU A 282 -2.60 -21.60 21.33
N LEU A 283 -3.56 -21.91 22.22
CA LEU A 283 -4.34 -23.14 22.12
C LEU A 283 -5.24 -23.17 20.88
N LEU A 284 -5.84 -22.03 20.52
CA LEU A 284 -6.61 -21.90 19.29
C LEU A 284 -5.70 -22.09 18.07
N ASP A 285 -4.50 -21.52 18.10
CA ASP A 285 -3.51 -21.67 17.04
C ASP A 285 -3.14 -23.14 16.82
N LEU A 286 -2.83 -23.86 17.91
CA LEU A 286 -2.49 -25.27 17.84
C LEU A 286 -3.64 -26.12 17.29
N ALA A 287 -4.87 -25.86 17.72
CA ALA A 287 -6.04 -26.56 17.21
C ALA A 287 -6.28 -26.30 15.71
N GLN A 288 -6.03 -25.08 15.23
CA GLN A 288 -6.14 -24.72 13.81
C GLN A 288 -5.05 -25.39 12.97
N VAL A 289 -3.81 -25.42 13.47
CA VAL A 289 -2.70 -26.11 12.79
C VAL A 289 -2.97 -27.60 12.68
N ASP A 290 -3.40 -28.25 13.77
CA ASP A 290 -3.71 -29.68 13.81
C ASP A 290 -4.84 -30.05 12.84
N ARG A 291 -5.91 -29.24 12.81
CA ARG A 291 -7.01 -29.40 11.86
C ARG A 291 -6.52 -29.30 10.41
N LYS A 292 -5.71 -28.29 10.09
CA LYS A 292 -5.16 -28.11 8.72
C LYS A 292 -4.29 -29.29 8.30
N LEU A 293 -3.41 -29.77 9.17
CA LEU A 293 -2.56 -30.92 8.88
C LEU A 293 -3.40 -32.19 8.65
N THR A 294 -4.48 -32.37 9.40
CA THR A 294 -5.43 -33.47 9.22
C THR A 294 -6.18 -33.36 7.89
N ASP A 295 -6.70 -32.17 7.57
CA ASP A 295 -7.43 -31.89 6.33
C ASP A 295 -6.53 -32.03 5.09
N GLN A 296 -5.20 -31.85 5.25
CA GLN A 296 -4.20 -31.92 4.19
C GLN A 296 -3.38 -33.22 4.21
N ASP A 297 -3.83 -34.33 4.80
CA ASP A 297 -3.12 -35.63 4.81
C ASP A 297 -1.63 -35.52 5.23
N GLY A 298 -1.33 -34.66 6.20
CA GLY A 298 0.02 -34.44 6.73
C GLY A 298 0.96 -33.62 5.83
N TYR A 299 0.46 -33.03 4.75
CA TYR A 299 1.18 -31.98 4.02
C TYR A 299 1.23 -30.71 4.87
N THR A 300 2.43 -30.16 5.02
CA THR A 300 2.60 -28.82 5.62
C THR A 300 2.76 -27.76 4.53
N TYR A 301 3.35 -28.13 3.40
CA TYR A 301 3.53 -27.23 2.26
C TYR A 301 3.76 -28.01 0.96
N HIS A 302 3.33 -27.48 -0.18
CA HIS A 302 3.53 -28.09 -1.50
C HIS A 302 3.61 -27.03 -2.59
N ILE A 303 4.63 -27.12 -3.43
CA ILE A 303 4.82 -26.28 -4.62
C ILE A 303 5.05 -27.20 -5.82
N ASN A 304 4.18 -27.14 -6.83
CA ASN A 304 4.39 -27.86 -8.07
C ASN A 304 5.50 -27.21 -8.91
N GLN A 305 5.45 -25.87 -9.04
CA GLN A 305 6.36 -25.08 -9.86
C GLN A 305 6.66 -23.73 -9.21
N PHE A 306 7.89 -23.26 -9.39
CA PHE A 306 8.32 -21.92 -8.98
C PHE A 306 8.10 -20.91 -10.11
N ASN A 307 7.94 -19.64 -9.75
CA ASN A 307 7.76 -18.55 -10.72
C ASN A 307 9.04 -18.24 -11.52
N LYS A 308 10.20 -18.73 -11.07
CA LYS A 308 11.49 -18.58 -11.73
C LYS A 308 11.90 -19.88 -12.41
N PRO A 309 12.63 -19.81 -13.55
CA PRO A 309 13.25 -21.00 -14.12
C PRO A 309 14.18 -21.66 -13.10
N THR A 310 13.88 -22.91 -12.76
CA THR A 310 14.65 -23.75 -11.84
C THR A 310 14.51 -25.21 -12.24
N LYS A 311 15.46 -26.03 -11.80
CA LYS A 311 15.39 -27.49 -11.89
C LYS A 311 14.51 -28.12 -10.80
N PHE A 312 14.11 -27.38 -9.76
CA PHE A 312 13.25 -27.91 -8.71
C PHE A 312 11.78 -28.01 -9.14
N HIS A 313 11.19 -29.20 -9.05
CA HIS A 313 9.77 -29.43 -9.37
C HIS A 313 9.10 -30.36 -8.34
N ASP A 314 7.79 -30.16 -8.16
CA ASP A 314 6.93 -30.98 -7.28
C ASP A 314 7.50 -31.12 -5.86
N VAL A 315 7.92 -29.99 -5.29
CA VAL A 315 8.58 -29.95 -3.98
C VAL A 315 7.53 -29.86 -2.88
N ALA A 316 7.58 -30.79 -1.93
CA ALA A 316 6.63 -30.91 -0.83
C ALA A 316 7.33 -31.09 0.51
N ILE A 317 6.69 -30.58 1.57
CA ILE A 317 6.98 -30.94 2.95
C ILE A 317 5.83 -31.80 3.45
N LYS A 318 6.10 -33.09 3.67
CA LYS A 318 5.13 -34.07 4.15
C LYS A 318 5.74 -34.92 5.25
N ASN A 319 5.04 -35.04 6.39
CA ASN A 319 5.43 -35.93 7.49
C ASN A 319 6.90 -35.76 7.96
N GLY A 320 7.42 -34.53 7.97
CA GLY A 320 8.81 -34.23 8.37
C GLY A 320 9.89 -34.57 7.31
N PHE A 321 9.47 -34.79 6.07
CA PHE A 321 10.37 -34.94 4.92
C PHE A 321 10.10 -33.85 3.89
N LEU A 322 11.19 -33.28 3.39
CA LEU A 322 11.22 -32.49 2.19
C LEU A 322 11.50 -33.43 1.01
N THR A 323 10.58 -33.50 0.06
CA THR A 323 10.66 -34.37 -1.11
C THR A 323 10.42 -33.58 -2.38
N GLY A 324 10.99 -34.01 -3.50
CA GLY A 324 10.70 -33.42 -4.81
C GLY A 324 11.62 -33.97 -5.88
N SER A 325 11.71 -33.25 -6.98
CA SER A 325 12.65 -33.53 -8.06
C SER A 325 13.57 -32.34 -8.32
N TYR A 326 14.81 -32.63 -8.72
CA TYR A 326 15.81 -31.69 -9.19
C TYR A 326 16.29 -32.16 -10.58
N GLY A 327 15.74 -31.58 -11.64
CA GLY A 327 15.83 -32.13 -12.98
C GLY A 327 15.18 -33.51 -13.04
N GLU A 328 15.96 -34.52 -13.42
CA GLU A 328 15.48 -35.92 -13.46
C GLU A 328 15.71 -36.67 -12.14
N ILE A 329 16.33 -36.03 -11.14
CA ILE A 329 16.73 -36.67 -9.89
C ILE A 329 15.63 -36.47 -8.83
N SER A 330 15.03 -37.55 -8.34
CA SER A 330 14.18 -37.49 -7.16
C SER A 330 15.02 -37.41 -5.88
N PHE A 331 14.60 -36.57 -4.93
CA PHE A 331 15.28 -36.43 -3.65
C PHE A 331 14.30 -36.51 -2.48
N GLN A 332 14.82 -36.97 -1.34
CA GLN A 332 14.13 -36.96 -0.06
C GLN A 332 15.13 -36.57 1.03
N TYR A 333 14.75 -35.60 1.85
CA TYR A 333 15.58 -35.06 2.91
C TYR A 333 14.74 -34.91 4.18
N LYS A 334 15.29 -35.33 5.32
CA LYS A 334 14.60 -35.13 6.61
C LYS A 334 14.64 -33.64 6.95
N SER A 335 13.49 -33.00 6.99
CA SER A 335 13.36 -31.56 7.21
C SER A 335 12.48 -31.27 8.41
N ARG A 336 12.85 -30.24 9.16
CA ARG A 336 11.99 -29.62 10.16
C ARG A 336 11.23 -28.41 9.61
N GLY A 337 11.55 -28.02 8.37
CA GLY A 337 10.90 -26.91 7.69
C GLY A 337 9.38 -27.06 7.65
N THR A 338 8.70 -25.93 7.71
CA THR A 338 7.24 -25.82 7.64
C THR A 338 6.78 -25.10 6.38
N LYS A 339 7.67 -24.40 5.68
CA LYS A 339 7.35 -23.66 4.46
C LYS A 339 8.50 -23.71 3.46
N ILE A 340 8.17 -23.87 2.19
CA ILE A 340 9.11 -23.68 1.07
C ILE A 340 8.91 -22.24 0.58
N LEU A 341 9.99 -21.48 0.43
CA LEU A 341 9.89 -20.05 0.09
C LEU A 341 10.12 -19.81 -1.40
N ASP A 342 11.30 -20.15 -1.91
CA ASP A 342 11.69 -19.92 -3.30
C ASP A 342 12.93 -20.79 -3.63
N THR A 343 13.45 -20.62 -4.83
CA THR A 343 14.77 -21.10 -5.25
C THR A 343 15.73 -19.92 -5.40
N MET A 344 17.03 -20.20 -5.29
CA MET A 344 18.08 -19.18 -5.39
C MET A 344 19.30 -19.69 -6.16
N ARG A 345 19.91 -18.82 -6.97
CA ARG A 345 21.20 -19.03 -7.63
C ARG A 345 22.33 -18.75 -6.65
N LEU A 346 23.14 -19.76 -6.41
CA LEU A 346 24.26 -19.74 -5.46
C LEU A 346 25.59 -19.41 -6.16
N PRO A 347 26.63 -19.04 -5.39
CA PRO A 347 27.98 -18.90 -5.92
C PRO A 347 28.41 -20.13 -6.73
N GLY A 348 28.99 -19.91 -7.90
CA GLY A 348 29.40 -20.99 -8.80
C GLY A 348 28.28 -21.57 -9.68
N GLY A 349 27.06 -20.99 -9.63
CA GLY A 349 25.96 -21.36 -10.51
C GLY A 349 25.15 -22.58 -10.05
N GLU A 350 25.35 -23.03 -8.81
CA GLU A 350 24.49 -24.05 -8.19
C GLU A 350 23.09 -23.46 -7.89
N GLU A 351 22.06 -24.30 -7.84
CA GLU A 351 20.72 -23.89 -7.41
C GLU A 351 20.44 -24.40 -6.00
N GLY A 352 19.96 -23.52 -5.14
CA GLY A 352 19.52 -23.83 -3.79
C GLY A 352 18.01 -23.67 -3.63
N LEU A 353 17.41 -24.57 -2.86
CA LEU A 353 16.02 -24.48 -2.43
C LEU A 353 15.96 -23.83 -1.04
N LEU A 354 15.18 -22.74 -0.93
CA LEU A 354 15.03 -21.99 0.30
C LEU A 354 13.87 -22.53 1.13
N VAL A 355 14.17 -22.99 2.35
CA VAL A 355 13.21 -23.63 3.26
C VAL A 355 13.22 -22.92 4.61
N LEU A 356 12.03 -22.62 5.12
CA LEU A 356 11.81 -21.99 6.42
C LEU A 356 11.42 -23.03 7.48
N ASP A 357 12.24 -23.14 8.52
CA ASP A 357 12.03 -23.84 9.79
C ASP A 357 11.99 -22.78 10.93
N GLU A 358 12.46 -23.12 12.13
CA GLU A 358 12.90 -22.13 13.13
C GLU A 358 14.00 -21.22 12.58
N ASP A 359 14.88 -21.77 11.75
CA ASP A 359 15.93 -21.07 11.02
C ASP A 359 15.59 -21.07 9.52
N LEU A 360 16.32 -20.28 8.75
CA LEU A 360 16.21 -20.32 7.30
C LEU A 360 17.38 -21.14 6.74
N SER A 361 17.06 -22.18 5.97
CA SER A 361 18.04 -23.09 5.38
C SER A 361 17.97 -23.06 3.86
N VAL A 362 19.14 -23.16 3.22
CA VAL A 362 19.27 -23.36 1.77
C VAL A 362 19.78 -24.76 1.53
N ILE A 363 18.97 -25.54 0.83
CA ILE A 363 19.23 -26.94 0.54
C ILE A 363 19.68 -27.09 -0.91
N THR A 364 20.78 -27.81 -1.14
CA THR A 364 21.30 -28.12 -2.47
C THR A 364 21.21 -29.61 -2.73
N VAL A 365 20.86 -29.99 -3.96
CA VAL A 365 20.83 -31.38 -4.41
C VAL A 365 22.01 -31.61 -5.36
N LYS A 366 22.89 -32.55 -5.01
CA LYS A 366 24.04 -32.92 -5.83
C LYS A 366 23.63 -33.97 -6.89
N PRO A 367 24.43 -34.15 -7.95
CA PRO A 367 24.09 -35.07 -9.05
C PRO A 367 23.92 -36.55 -8.65
N ASP A 368 24.45 -36.95 -7.50
CA ASP A 368 24.31 -38.30 -6.93
C ASP A 368 23.07 -38.46 -6.02
N ALA A 369 22.14 -37.50 -6.10
CA ALA A 369 20.95 -37.39 -5.25
C ALA A 369 21.24 -37.13 -3.77
N THR A 370 22.48 -36.81 -3.38
CA THR A 370 22.75 -36.36 -2.02
C THR A 370 22.22 -34.95 -1.81
N VAL A 371 21.64 -34.74 -0.63
CA VAL A 371 21.02 -33.47 -0.25
C VAL A 371 21.78 -32.89 0.92
N GLU A 372 22.25 -31.66 0.78
CA GLU A 372 23.08 -30.97 1.77
C GLU A 372 22.47 -29.61 2.13
N GLU A 373 22.60 -29.22 3.39
CA GLU A 373 22.31 -27.86 3.85
C GLU A 373 23.54 -26.99 3.58
N SER A 374 23.54 -26.27 2.46
CA SER A 374 24.66 -25.44 2.02
C SER A 374 24.75 -24.12 2.78
N TYR A 375 23.61 -23.55 3.19
CA TYR A 375 23.57 -22.32 3.97
C TYR A 375 22.52 -22.41 5.06
N ARG A 376 22.82 -21.78 6.21
CA ARG A 376 21.88 -21.64 7.32
C ARG A 376 21.95 -20.25 7.92
N LEU A 377 20.81 -19.60 8.03
CA LEU A 377 20.65 -18.32 8.70
C LEU A 377 19.86 -18.53 9.98
N ASN A 378 20.57 -18.42 11.10
CA ASN A 378 20.00 -18.66 12.42
C ASN A 378 19.06 -17.52 12.82
N ARG A 379 17.84 -17.82 13.31
CA ARG A 379 16.89 -16.79 13.76
C ARG A 379 17.45 -15.83 14.81
N LYS A 380 18.37 -16.30 15.66
CA LYS A 380 19.01 -15.49 16.71
C LYS A 380 20.09 -14.55 16.19
N SER A 381 20.61 -14.81 14.98
CA SER A 381 21.59 -13.93 14.33
C SER A 381 20.97 -12.63 13.82
N LEU A 382 19.64 -12.61 13.63
CA LEU A 382 18.89 -11.44 13.22
C LEU A 382 18.08 -10.89 14.40
N LYS A 383 18.30 -9.61 14.74
CA LYS A 383 17.61 -8.98 15.89
C LYS A 383 16.09 -8.90 15.74
N GLY A 384 15.57 -8.87 14.51
CA GLY A 384 14.14 -8.82 14.21
C GLY A 384 13.44 -10.19 14.14
N GLY A 385 14.22 -11.28 14.15
CA GLY A 385 13.71 -12.63 13.92
C GLY A 385 13.25 -12.88 12.47
N LEU A 386 12.95 -14.15 12.17
CA LEU A 386 12.53 -14.61 10.83
C LEU A 386 11.01 -14.83 10.72
N ALA A 387 10.32 -15.12 11.83
CA ALA A 387 8.95 -15.62 11.81
C ALA A 387 7.91 -14.66 11.21
N MET A 388 8.13 -13.35 11.31
CA MET A 388 7.21 -12.30 10.85
C MET A 388 7.76 -11.48 9.67
N SER A 389 8.91 -11.91 9.15
CA SER A 389 9.64 -11.21 8.10
C SER A 389 9.18 -11.69 6.73
N ASP A 390 9.00 -10.77 5.80
CA ASP A 390 8.83 -11.14 4.38
C ASP A 390 10.20 -11.54 3.84
N ILE A 391 10.30 -12.69 3.19
CA ILE A 391 11.57 -13.22 2.69
C ILE A 391 11.43 -13.38 1.18
N MET A 392 12.33 -12.76 0.44
CA MET A 392 12.34 -12.76 -1.02
C MET A 392 13.75 -13.05 -1.52
N VAL A 393 13.85 -13.65 -2.70
CA VAL A 393 15.11 -13.94 -3.38
C VAL A 393 15.18 -13.09 -4.64
N ALA A 394 16.31 -12.43 -4.88
CA ALA A 394 16.49 -11.57 -6.06
C ALA A 394 17.96 -11.38 -6.42
N ASP A 395 18.25 -11.22 -7.70
CA ASP A 395 19.55 -10.76 -8.20
C ASP A 395 19.51 -9.23 -8.33
N ILE A 396 20.01 -8.52 -7.31
CA ILE A 396 19.88 -7.07 -7.19
C ILE A 396 20.99 -6.27 -7.88
N ASP A 397 22.11 -6.89 -8.19
CA ASP A 397 23.28 -6.28 -8.85
C ASP A 397 23.60 -6.90 -10.21
N HIS A 398 22.75 -7.79 -10.69
CA HIS A 398 22.81 -8.41 -12.02
C HIS A 398 24.10 -9.22 -12.24
N ASP A 399 24.64 -9.80 -11.18
CA ASP A 399 25.83 -10.66 -11.21
C ASP A 399 25.45 -12.14 -11.40
N ASN A 400 24.17 -12.42 -11.62
CA ASN A 400 23.60 -13.76 -11.80
C ASN A 400 23.65 -14.62 -10.53
N GLN A 401 23.89 -13.97 -9.38
CA GLN A 401 23.86 -14.56 -8.05
C GLN A 401 22.72 -13.93 -7.25
N ASP A 402 21.85 -14.77 -6.70
CA ASP A 402 20.74 -14.26 -5.92
C ASP A 402 21.18 -13.85 -4.50
N VAL A 403 20.57 -12.79 -4.00
CA VAL A 403 20.62 -12.37 -2.61
C VAL A 403 19.28 -12.61 -1.91
N LEU A 404 19.35 -12.67 -0.59
CA LEU A 404 18.19 -12.79 0.28
C LEU A 404 17.77 -11.41 0.79
N LEU A 405 16.54 -11.03 0.48
CA LEU A 405 15.90 -9.81 0.97
C LEU A 405 14.99 -10.18 2.14
N ILE A 406 15.25 -9.60 3.31
CA ILE A 406 14.47 -9.83 4.53
C ILE A 406 13.75 -8.54 4.92
N GLY A 407 12.45 -8.50 4.71
CA GLY A 407 11.50 -7.46 5.12
C GLY A 407 11.12 -7.56 6.60
N GLY A 408 12.12 -7.55 7.48
CA GLY A 408 11.94 -7.51 8.93
C GLY A 408 12.17 -6.11 9.51
N VAL A 409 12.15 -6.01 10.84
CA VAL A 409 12.66 -4.83 11.57
C VAL A 409 13.76 -5.30 12.51
N PRO A 410 15.05 -5.07 12.18
CA PRO A 410 15.57 -4.45 10.96
C PRO A 410 15.34 -5.26 9.69
N SER A 411 15.42 -4.61 8.54
CA SER A 411 15.47 -5.26 7.22
C SER A 411 16.91 -5.54 6.81
N TYR A 412 17.13 -6.61 6.07
CA TYR A 412 18.46 -7.06 5.67
C TYR A 412 18.52 -7.44 4.19
N ILE A 413 19.69 -7.24 3.59
CA ILE A 413 20.07 -7.82 2.30
C ILE A 413 21.30 -8.68 2.56
N LEU A 414 21.20 -9.98 2.29
CA LEU A 414 22.24 -10.95 2.59
C LEU A 414 22.67 -11.69 1.32
N ARG A 415 23.98 -11.72 1.04
CA ARG A 415 24.57 -12.43 -0.09
C ARG A 415 25.19 -13.75 0.39
N PRO A 416 24.89 -14.89 -0.24
CA PRO A 416 25.59 -16.12 0.07
C PRO A 416 27.06 -16.03 -0.38
N THR A 417 28.01 -16.47 0.43
CA THR A 417 29.44 -16.49 0.08
C THR A 417 29.88 -17.91 -0.28
N ALA A 418 30.99 -18.05 -1.01
CA ALA A 418 31.51 -19.36 -1.42
C ALA A 418 31.93 -20.26 -0.24
N ASP A 419 32.15 -19.69 0.96
CA ASP A 419 32.49 -20.44 2.17
C ASP A 419 31.26 -20.88 3.00
N GLY A 420 30.05 -20.84 2.42
CA GLY A 420 28.82 -21.29 3.07
C GLY A 420 28.26 -20.30 4.12
N LYS A 421 28.68 -19.03 4.07
CA LYS A 421 28.21 -17.98 4.98
C LYS A 421 27.34 -16.95 4.26
N TRP A 422 26.83 -16.01 5.05
CA TRP A 422 26.07 -14.85 4.57
C TRP A 422 26.89 -13.59 4.79
N ASP A 423 27.14 -12.85 3.72
CA ASP A 423 27.65 -11.49 3.79
C ASP A 423 26.47 -10.50 3.88
N MET A 424 26.61 -9.49 4.73
CA MET A 424 25.56 -8.50 4.96
C MET A 424 25.81 -7.27 4.10
N LEU A 425 25.11 -7.19 2.98
CA LEU A 425 25.21 -6.08 2.04
C LEU A 425 24.51 -4.82 2.56
N PHE A 426 23.41 -5.01 3.29
CA PHE A 426 22.65 -3.91 3.88
C PHE A 426 21.91 -4.37 5.14
N ALA A 427 21.82 -3.47 6.11
CA ALA A 427 20.90 -3.58 7.23
C ALA A 427 20.27 -2.21 7.49
N SER A 428 18.94 -2.17 7.67
CA SER A 428 18.30 -0.95 8.14
C SER A 428 18.71 -0.66 9.59
N SER A 429 18.59 0.61 9.99
CA SER A 429 18.87 1.00 11.38
C SER A 429 17.94 0.25 12.34
N GLU A 430 18.49 -0.27 13.43
CA GLU A 430 17.71 -0.91 14.51
C GLU A 430 16.69 0.01 15.17
N LYS A 431 16.91 1.33 15.06
CA LYS A 431 15.99 2.36 15.54
C LYS A 431 14.94 2.74 14.50
N ASP A 432 15.03 2.20 13.29
CA ASP A 432 14.07 2.45 12.22
C ASP A 432 13.07 1.30 12.13
N THR A 433 11.99 1.44 12.90
CA THR A 433 10.84 0.52 12.96
C THR A 433 9.93 0.60 11.74
N SER A 434 10.17 1.58 10.86
CA SER A 434 9.34 1.85 9.69
C SER A 434 9.92 1.27 8.41
N PHE A 435 11.24 1.15 8.31
CA PHE A 435 11.87 0.59 7.12
C PHE A 435 11.58 -0.91 7.00
N ARG A 436 10.92 -1.31 5.90
CA ARG A 436 10.62 -2.71 5.59
C ARG A 436 10.73 -2.96 4.10
N LEU A 437 11.62 -3.87 3.67
CA LEU A 437 11.64 -4.36 2.29
C LEU A 437 10.31 -5.09 1.99
N THR A 438 9.70 -4.80 0.86
CA THR A 438 8.38 -5.35 0.50
C THR A 438 8.34 -6.07 -0.83
N ASN A 439 9.17 -5.70 -1.80
CA ASN A 439 9.19 -6.34 -3.13
C ASN A 439 10.50 -6.01 -3.88
N TYR A 440 10.76 -6.72 -4.98
CA TYR A 440 11.79 -6.42 -5.98
C TYR A 440 11.20 -6.68 -7.38
N ALA A 441 10.92 -5.61 -8.12
CA ALA A 441 10.23 -5.71 -9.40
C ALA A 441 10.54 -4.52 -10.32
N SER A 442 10.38 -4.70 -11.63
CA SER A 442 10.40 -3.59 -12.58
C SER A 442 9.04 -2.89 -12.59
N ILE A 443 9.03 -1.56 -12.53
CA ILE A 443 7.81 -0.74 -12.50
C ILE A 443 7.80 0.19 -13.71
N GLY A 444 6.67 0.24 -14.42
CA GLY A 444 6.55 0.94 -15.72
C GLY A 444 7.33 0.21 -16.82
N LYS A 445 7.97 0.97 -17.71
CA LYS A 445 8.89 0.45 -18.77
C LYS A 445 10.34 0.32 -18.31
N ASN A 446 10.60 0.19 -17.02
CA ASN A 446 11.98 0.11 -16.55
C ASN A 446 12.62 -1.21 -17.02
N GLU A 447 13.84 -1.12 -17.56
CA GLU A 447 14.60 -2.30 -17.98
C GLU A 447 15.09 -3.14 -16.79
N HIS A 448 15.28 -2.49 -15.64
CA HIS A 448 15.78 -3.12 -14.42
C HIS A 448 14.74 -3.07 -13.29
N ALA A 449 14.71 -4.13 -12.50
CA ALA A 449 13.92 -4.19 -11.29
C ALA A 449 14.56 -3.33 -10.18
N GLU A 450 13.73 -2.69 -9.38
CA GLU A 450 14.14 -1.87 -8.24
C GLU A 450 13.64 -2.48 -6.92
N LEU A 451 14.36 -2.21 -5.83
CA LEU A 451 13.94 -2.60 -4.49
C LEU A 451 12.80 -1.71 -4.05
N ILE A 452 11.69 -2.29 -3.64
CA ILE A 452 10.53 -1.54 -3.13
C ILE A 452 10.42 -1.77 -1.64
N ALA A 453 10.37 -0.69 -0.88
CA ALA A 453 10.30 -0.73 0.56
C ALA A 453 9.29 0.28 1.11
N GLN A 454 8.79 -0.04 2.30
CA GLN A 454 8.18 0.93 3.19
C GLN A 454 9.29 1.72 3.90
N ALA A 455 9.18 3.04 3.94
CA ALA A 455 10.13 3.91 4.62
C ALA A 455 9.40 5.09 5.29
N LYS A 456 9.93 5.55 6.43
CA LYS A 456 9.40 6.75 7.10
C LYS A 456 9.83 8.04 6.42
N SER A 457 9.22 9.15 6.83
CA SER A 457 9.70 10.49 6.53
C SER A 457 11.14 10.71 7.03
N TRP A 458 11.91 11.54 6.34
CA TRP A 458 13.33 11.77 6.66
C TRP A 458 13.57 12.26 8.08
N VAL A 459 12.72 13.15 8.60
CA VAL A 459 12.92 13.81 9.91
C VAL A 459 11.87 13.43 10.94
N SER A 460 10.69 12.98 10.49
CA SER A 460 9.57 12.73 11.39
C SER A 460 9.90 11.64 12.41
N SER A 461 9.52 11.86 13.66
CA SER A 461 9.52 10.83 14.70
C SER A 461 8.29 9.91 14.62
N PHE A 462 7.38 10.18 13.69
CA PHE A 462 6.17 9.38 13.49
C PHE A 462 6.48 8.25 12.50
N ASP A 463 6.27 7.01 12.94
CA ASP A 463 6.67 5.79 12.23
C ASP A 463 5.77 5.43 11.03
N ARG A 464 5.08 6.43 10.45
CA ARG A 464 4.22 6.22 9.30
C ARG A 464 5.06 5.78 8.11
N ARG A 465 4.66 4.64 7.55
CA ARG A 465 5.32 3.98 6.44
C ARG A 465 4.77 4.52 5.12
N TYR A 466 5.68 4.92 4.24
CA TYR A 466 5.42 5.39 2.90
C TYR A 466 6.13 4.49 1.91
N LEU A 467 5.55 4.30 0.74
CA LEU A 467 6.17 3.44 -0.26
C LEU A 467 7.28 4.20 -1.01
N ALA A 468 8.43 3.54 -1.19
CA ALA A 468 9.58 4.09 -1.88
C ALA A 468 10.32 3.00 -2.68
N GLY A 469 10.93 3.41 -3.80
CA GLY A 469 11.78 2.58 -4.63
C GLY A 469 13.25 2.95 -4.46
N TYR A 470 14.13 1.95 -4.56
CA TYR A 470 15.56 2.07 -4.34
C TYR A 470 16.37 1.25 -5.34
N ASP A 471 17.50 1.81 -5.76
CA ASP A 471 18.58 1.05 -6.38
C ASP A 471 19.59 0.63 -5.30
N TYR A 472 20.10 -0.60 -5.42
CA TYR A 472 21.25 -1.02 -4.64
C TYR A 472 22.54 -0.45 -5.24
N THR A 473 23.40 0.12 -4.40
CA THR A 473 24.71 0.65 -4.76
C THR A 473 25.76 0.23 -3.72
N GLN A 474 27.05 0.38 -4.04
CA GLN A 474 28.13 0.09 -3.09
C GLN A 474 28.06 0.94 -1.80
N ASP A 475 27.48 2.14 -1.88
CA ASP A 475 27.29 3.04 -0.73
C ASP A 475 25.98 2.76 0.03
N GLY A 476 25.21 1.75 -0.39
CA GLY A 476 23.91 1.37 0.18
C GLY A 476 22.74 1.64 -0.76
N LEU A 477 21.55 1.85 -0.18
CA LEU A 477 20.31 2.04 -0.94
C LEU A 477 20.13 3.50 -1.37
N LYS A 478 20.06 3.72 -2.68
CA LYS A 478 19.78 5.03 -3.28
C LYS A 478 18.29 5.13 -3.61
N GLN A 479 17.58 6.05 -2.96
CA GLN A 479 16.15 6.24 -3.21
C GLN A 479 15.89 6.83 -4.60
N ASN A 480 15.07 6.16 -5.40
CA ASN A 480 14.64 6.59 -6.74
C ASN A 480 13.40 7.47 -6.67
N TRP A 481 12.42 7.04 -5.88
CA TRP A 481 11.14 7.70 -5.73
C TRP A 481 10.53 7.39 -4.37
N LYS A 482 9.59 8.24 -3.94
CA LYS A 482 8.81 8.05 -2.72
C LYS A 482 7.43 8.64 -2.91
N ILE A 483 6.40 7.87 -2.58
CA ILE A 483 5.01 8.33 -2.57
C ILE A 483 4.50 8.39 -1.14
N TYR A 484 3.82 9.47 -0.79
CA TYR A 484 3.40 9.70 0.60
C TYR A 484 2.04 9.08 0.90
N LEU A 485 1.87 7.82 0.50
CA LEU A 485 0.71 6.98 0.77
C LEU A 485 1.10 5.75 1.60
N PRO A 486 0.32 5.38 2.63
CA PRO A 486 0.57 4.22 3.46
C PRO A 486 0.07 2.92 2.80
N LEU A 487 0.61 2.61 1.63
CA LEU A 487 0.23 1.42 0.87
C LEU A 487 0.80 0.14 1.50
N ILE A 488 -0.01 -0.93 1.46
CA ILE A 488 0.32 -2.28 1.95
C ILE A 488 -0.05 -3.33 0.91
N LYS A 489 0.49 -4.56 1.10
CA LYS A 489 0.27 -5.73 0.22
C LYS A 489 0.48 -5.39 -1.26
N MET A 490 1.56 -4.67 -1.53
CA MET A 490 1.86 -4.14 -2.84
C MET A 490 2.40 -5.24 -3.76
N GLN A 491 1.84 -5.31 -4.96
CA GLN A 491 2.26 -6.16 -6.06
C GLN A 491 2.56 -5.32 -7.29
N VAL A 492 3.34 -5.89 -8.21
CA VAL A 492 3.75 -5.24 -9.46
C VAL A 492 3.56 -6.19 -10.62
N GLY A 493 2.90 -5.73 -11.70
CA GLY A 493 2.66 -6.53 -12.91
C GLY A 493 1.87 -5.75 -13.95
N ASP A 494 1.86 -6.26 -15.18
CA ASP A 494 1.11 -5.68 -16.31
C ASP A 494 -0.38 -6.00 -16.17
N ILE A 495 -1.16 -5.01 -15.75
CA ILE A 495 -2.60 -5.15 -15.48
C ILE A 495 -3.42 -4.72 -16.70
N ASP A 496 -2.99 -3.68 -17.42
CA ASP A 496 -3.73 -3.10 -18.53
C ASP A 496 -3.32 -3.63 -19.93
N GLY A 497 -2.29 -4.46 -19.99
CA GLY A 497 -1.80 -5.17 -21.18
C GLY A 497 -0.91 -4.33 -22.09
N ASP A 498 -0.38 -3.20 -21.61
CA ASP A 498 0.46 -2.30 -22.40
C ASP A 498 1.97 -2.55 -22.26
N GLN A 499 2.34 -3.67 -21.63
CA GLN A 499 3.71 -4.09 -21.34
C GLN A 499 4.45 -3.14 -20.37
N GLU A 500 3.71 -2.29 -19.65
CA GLU A 500 4.22 -1.56 -18.50
C GLU A 500 3.70 -2.22 -17.22
N ASN A 501 4.57 -2.38 -16.22
CA ASN A 501 4.09 -2.93 -14.95
C ASN A 501 3.47 -1.83 -14.07
N GLU A 502 2.20 -2.00 -13.71
CA GLU A 502 1.53 -1.18 -12.71
C GLU A 502 1.84 -1.64 -11.28
N LEU A 503 1.61 -0.74 -10.35
CA LEU A 503 1.64 -1.01 -8.93
C LEU A 503 0.21 -1.19 -8.41
N VAL A 504 -0.05 -2.36 -7.84
CA VAL A 504 -1.33 -2.72 -7.23
C VAL A 504 -1.16 -2.79 -5.72
N ALA A 505 -1.98 -2.08 -4.96
CA ALA A 505 -1.89 -2.08 -3.50
C ALA A 505 -3.24 -1.82 -2.82
N THR A 506 -3.25 -1.94 -1.49
CA THR A 506 -4.37 -1.51 -0.64
C THR A 506 -3.89 -0.65 0.53
N MET A 507 -4.83 -0.15 1.32
CA MET A 507 -4.57 0.54 2.59
C MET A 507 -5.37 -0.16 3.69
N TYR A 508 -4.86 -0.15 4.92
CA TYR A 508 -5.58 -0.68 6.09
C TYR A 508 -7.01 -0.12 6.18
N ASP A 509 -7.96 -1.00 6.52
CA ASP A 509 -9.37 -0.72 6.81
C ASP A 509 -10.21 -0.18 5.65
N ASN A 510 -9.61 0.04 4.48
CA ASN A 510 -10.32 0.54 3.31
C ASN A 510 -10.85 -0.58 2.41
N HIS A 511 -10.16 -1.74 2.35
CA HIS A 511 -10.46 -2.87 1.45
C HIS A 511 -10.73 -2.47 -0.01
N ARG A 512 -10.05 -1.43 -0.48
CA ARG A 512 -10.05 -1.01 -1.88
C ARG A 512 -8.75 -1.43 -2.52
N ILE A 513 -8.81 -1.81 -3.79
CA ILE A 513 -7.63 -1.99 -4.63
C ILE A 513 -7.34 -0.67 -5.31
N LEU A 514 -6.09 -0.25 -5.25
CA LEU A 514 -5.56 0.93 -5.92
C LEU A 514 -4.55 0.47 -6.97
N VAL A 515 -4.71 0.92 -8.21
CA VAL A 515 -3.81 0.62 -9.33
C VAL A 515 -3.15 1.90 -9.79
N PHE A 516 -1.81 1.93 -9.72
CA PHE A 516 -0.99 3.09 -10.04
C PHE A 516 -0.10 2.81 -11.25
N LYS A 517 -0.14 3.69 -12.23
CA LYS A 517 0.72 3.66 -13.41
C LYS A 517 1.84 4.69 -13.27
N ARG A 518 3.07 4.29 -13.55
CA ARG A 518 4.25 5.18 -13.47
C ARG A 518 4.22 6.20 -14.60
N HIS A 519 4.69 7.42 -14.34
CA HIS A 519 4.93 8.41 -15.38
C HIS A 519 6.29 9.07 -15.22
N HIS A 520 6.79 9.66 -16.31
CA HIS A 520 8.08 10.33 -16.37
C HIS A 520 7.99 11.86 -16.27
N PHE A 521 6.78 12.42 -16.10
CA PHE A 521 6.60 13.86 -15.94
C PHE A 521 7.31 14.37 -14.67
N PRO A 522 8.16 15.40 -14.75
CA PRO A 522 8.88 15.95 -13.60
C PRO A 522 7.97 16.89 -12.79
N VAL A 523 6.92 16.32 -12.21
CA VAL A 523 5.84 17.07 -11.53
C VAL A 523 6.39 17.92 -10.38
N PHE A 524 7.24 17.34 -9.51
CA PHE A 524 7.82 18.08 -8.39
C PHE A 524 8.73 19.24 -8.84
N PRO A 525 9.71 19.07 -9.76
CA PRO A 525 10.46 20.19 -10.32
C PRO A 525 9.59 21.30 -10.93
N ILE A 526 8.54 20.93 -11.67
CA ILE A 526 7.58 21.89 -12.23
C ILE A 526 6.85 22.64 -11.11
N ALA A 527 6.37 21.93 -10.08
CA ALA A 527 5.67 22.54 -8.95
C ALA A 527 6.56 23.50 -8.15
N VAL A 528 7.84 23.14 -7.94
CA VAL A 528 8.85 24.01 -7.34
C VAL A 528 9.09 25.24 -8.21
N GLY A 529 9.26 25.07 -9.52
CA GLY A 529 9.43 26.16 -10.47
C GLY A 529 8.26 27.15 -10.47
N ILE A 530 7.02 26.65 -10.46
CA ILE A 530 5.80 27.47 -10.35
C ILE A 530 5.79 28.23 -9.01
N THR A 531 6.16 27.57 -7.92
CA THR A 531 6.23 28.20 -6.60
C THR A 531 7.25 29.32 -6.58
N ILE A 532 8.48 29.09 -7.06
CA ILE A 532 9.53 30.11 -7.16
C ILE A 532 9.10 31.27 -8.06
N ALA A 533 8.44 30.99 -9.19
CA ALA A 533 7.93 32.02 -10.09
C ALA A 533 6.89 32.93 -9.40
N LEU A 534 6.01 32.37 -8.56
CA LEU A 534 5.08 33.17 -7.74
C LEU A 534 5.82 34.10 -6.77
N PHE A 535 6.86 33.60 -6.11
CA PHE A 535 7.70 34.41 -5.22
C PHE A 535 8.43 35.52 -5.96
N ALA A 536 9.10 35.20 -7.06
CA ALA A 536 9.82 36.15 -7.90
C ALA A 536 8.87 37.23 -8.47
N PHE A 537 7.67 36.84 -8.90
CA PHE A 537 6.64 37.78 -9.34
C PHE A 537 6.26 38.76 -8.21
N GLY A 538 6.08 38.27 -6.98
CA GLY A 538 5.83 39.10 -5.80
C GLY A 538 6.95 40.12 -5.55
N ILE A 539 8.22 39.68 -5.65
CA ILE A 539 9.41 40.55 -5.48
C ILE A 539 9.48 41.62 -6.57
N VAL A 540 9.41 41.23 -7.84
CA VAL A 540 9.49 42.17 -8.97
C VAL A 540 8.37 43.22 -8.89
N ARG A 541 7.16 42.77 -8.52
CA ARG A 541 6.03 43.67 -8.31
C ARG A 541 6.33 44.65 -7.18
N ARG A 542 6.83 44.17 -6.04
CA ARG A 542 7.21 45.03 -4.90
C ARG A 542 8.23 46.09 -5.28
N VAL A 543 9.28 45.74 -6.01
CA VAL A 543 10.33 46.68 -6.46
C VAL A 543 9.76 47.73 -7.40
N ARG A 544 8.94 47.34 -8.40
CA ARG A 544 8.31 48.29 -9.34
C ARG A 544 7.37 49.30 -8.67
N TYR A 545 6.75 48.93 -7.56
CA TYR A 545 5.93 49.84 -6.75
C TYR A 545 6.73 50.67 -5.75
N ALA A 546 7.97 50.30 -5.43
CA ALA A 546 8.85 51.12 -4.59
C ALA A 546 9.64 52.15 -5.43
N SER A 547 9.82 51.90 -6.73
CA SER A 547 10.43 52.83 -7.69
C SER A 547 9.44 53.85 -8.29
N LYS A 548 8.16 53.74 -7.95
CA LYS A 548 7.11 54.72 -8.25
C LYS A 548 6.69 55.37 -6.95
#